data_AF-A0A0S7YD96-F1
#
_entry.id   AF-A0A0S7YD96-F1
#
_cell.length_a   1.000
_cell.length_b   1.000
_cell.length_c   1.000
_cell.angle_alpha   90.00
_cell.angle_beta   90.00
_cell.angle_gamma   90.00
#
_symmetry.space_group_name_H-M   'P 1'
#
loop_
_entity.id
_entity.type
_entity.pdbx_description
1 polymer ?
#
loop_
_entity_poly.entity_id
_entity_poly.type
_entity_poly.pdbx_seq_one_letter_code
_entity_poly.pdbx_strand_id
1 'polypeptide(L)'
;MPVRYNKYKEMPLQLCPGCKLDDQPGSCEIRDCVKSKGLNHCGACREFPCDKITKFNNDGVPHHSEVLKNLRQLEEIGEDRWLELQEEKWRCECDAKISWYVKKCLKCGKPIKTNY
;
A
#
# COMPACT_ATOMS: atom_id res chain seq x y z
N MET A 1 9.34 3.39 -14.07
CA MET A 1 7.96 3.03 -13.71
C MET A 1 7.23 2.47 -14.95
N PRO A 2 6.58 1.30 -14.88
CA PRO A 2 5.90 0.69 -16.02
C PRO A 2 4.79 1.57 -16.64
N VAL A 3 4.67 1.57 -17.97
CA VAL A 3 3.68 2.36 -18.74
C VAL A 3 2.24 2.09 -18.30
N ARG A 4 1.94 0.86 -17.85
CA ARG A 4 0.60 0.44 -17.37
C ARG A 4 0.02 1.31 -16.27
N TYR A 5 0.85 2.03 -15.52
CA TYR A 5 0.41 2.90 -14.43
C TYR A 5 0.18 4.36 -14.84
N ASN A 6 0.49 4.74 -16.09
CA ASN A 6 0.34 6.12 -16.55
C ASN A 6 -1.08 6.65 -16.40
N LYS A 7 -2.10 5.81 -16.63
CA LYS A 7 -3.51 6.19 -16.48
C LYS A 7 -3.87 6.68 -15.07
N TYR A 8 -3.16 6.19 -14.04
CA TYR A 8 -3.44 6.55 -12.64
C TYR A 8 -2.86 7.91 -12.21
N LYS A 9 -2.14 8.61 -13.10
CA LYS A 9 -1.56 9.93 -12.81
C LYS A 9 -2.61 11.03 -12.72
N GLU A 10 -3.72 10.86 -13.44
CA GLU A 10 -4.75 11.88 -13.64
C GLU A 10 -6.17 11.35 -13.36
N MET A 11 -6.32 10.05 -13.15
CA MET A 11 -7.60 9.43 -12.85
C MET A 11 -8.06 9.75 -11.42
N PRO A 12 -9.37 10.01 -11.19
CA PRO A 12 -9.92 10.15 -9.86
C PRO A 12 -9.59 8.96 -8.98
N LEU A 13 -9.28 9.22 -7.71
CA LEU A 13 -9.05 8.16 -6.73
C LEU A 13 -10.30 7.30 -6.59
N GLN A 14 -10.12 5.99 -6.71
CA GLN A 14 -11.18 5.01 -6.57
C GLN A 14 -11.18 4.45 -5.15
N LEU A 15 -12.37 4.11 -4.65
CA LEU A 15 -12.49 3.39 -3.39
C LEU A 15 -11.90 1.98 -3.57
N CYS A 16 -10.89 1.65 -2.77
CA CYS A 16 -10.42 0.28 -2.63
C CYS A 16 -11.14 -0.34 -1.43
N PRO A 17 -12.01 -1.34 -1.64
CA PRO A 17 -12.73 -1.93 -0.52
C PRO A 17 -11.83 -2.89 0.30
N GLY A 18 -10.60 -3.13 -0.16
CA GLY A 18 -9.54 -3.79 0.60
C GLY A 18 -9.46 -5.30 0.35
N CYS A 19 -8.24 -5.82 0.24
CA CYS A 19 -7.96 -7.22 -0.15
C CYS A 19 -8.47 -8.28 0.86
N LYS A 20 -8.91 -7.86 2.06
CA LYS A 20 -9.42 -8.77 3.10
C LYS A 20 -10.89 -9.18 2.85
N LEU A 21 -11.65 -8.41 2.09
CA LEU A 21 -13.04 -8.74 1.74
C LEU A 21 -13.12 -10.00 0.88
N ASP A 22 -14.20 -10.77 1.05
CA ASP A 22 -14.36 -12.08 0.42
C ASP A 22 -14.68 -12.01 -1.09
N ASP A 23 -15.22 -10.88 -1.57
CA ASP A 23 -15.59 -10.67 -2.98
C ASP A 23 -14.49 -10.02 -3.84
N GLN A 24 -13.22 -10.11 -3.42
CA GLN A 24 -12.12 -9.52 -4.19
C GLN A 24 -11.77 -10.40 -5.40
N PRO A 25 -11.80 -9.86 -6.64
CA PRO A 25 -11.49 -10.64 -7.82
C PRO A 25 -10.03 -11.09 -7.83
N GLY A 26 -9.80 -12.41 -7.89
CA GLY A 26 -8.50 -13.03 -8.13
C GLY A 26 -7.96 -13.91 -7.00
N SER A 27 -7.12 -14.87 -7.38
CA SER A 27 -6.30 -15.65 -6.45
C SER A 27 -5.07 -14.84 -6.04
N CYS A 28 -4.80 -14.77 -4.73
CA CYS A 28 -3.64 -14.06 -4.19
C CYS A 28 -2.98 -14.91 -3.11
N GLU A 29 -1.88 -15.56 -3.45
CA GLU A 29 -1.18 -16.48 -2.54
C GLU A 29 -0.66 -15.79 -1.26
N ILE A 30 -0.39 -14.49 -1.31
CA ILE A 30 0.01 -13.71 -0.13
C ILE A 30 -1.16 -13.56 0.84
N ARG A 31 -2.33 -13.15 0.32
CA ARG A 31 -3.57 -13.03 1.10
C ARG A 31 -3.95 -14.37 1.72
N ASP A 32 -3.98 -15.42 0.89
CA ASP A 32 -4.45 -16.74 1.29
C ASP A 32 -3.50 -17.35 2.35
N CYS A 33 -2.19 -17.10 2.24
CA CYS A 33 -1.20 -17.50 3.24
C CYS A 33 -1.35 -16.80 4.60
N VAL A 34 -1.72 -15.51 4.62
CA VAL A 34 -1.94 -14.77 5.88
C VAL A 34 -3.26 -15.21 6.52
N LYS A 35 -4.32 -15.37 5.72
CA LYS A 35 -5.63 -15.89 6.16
C LYS A 35 -5.50 -17.29 6.76
N SER A 36 -4.80 -18.22 6.10
CA SER A 36 -4.67 -19.61 6.58
C SER A 36 -3.88 -19.74 7.90
N LYS A 37 -3.03 -18.75 8.22
CA LYS A 37 -2.30 -18.67 9.48
C LYS A 37 -3.06 -17.93 10.60
N GLY A 38 -4.24 -17.39 10.31
CA GLY A 38 -5.02 -16.58 11.26
C GLY A 38 -4.33 -15.26 11.65
N LEU A 39 -3.47 -14.73 10.78
CA LEU A 39 -2.73 -13.50 11.03
C LEU A 39 -3.42 -12.31 10.36
N ASN A 40 -3.25 -11.11 10.92
CA ASN A 40 -3.80 -9.87 10.33
C ASN A 40 -2.94 -9.29 9.21
N HIS A 41 -1.63 -9.50 9.28
CA HIS A 41 -0.64 -9.05 8.30
C HIS A 41 0.61 -9.93 8.37
N CYS A 42 1.46 -9.86 7.33
CA CYS A 42 2.69 -10.66 7.29
C CYS A 42 3.70 -10.29 8.39
N GLY A 43 3.68 -9.07 8.92
CA GLY A 43 4.60 -8.63 9.99
C GLY A 43 4.51 -9.48 11.26
N ALA A 44 3.31 -9.95 11.60
CA ALA A 44 3.06 -10.82 12.76
C ALA A 44 3.45 -12.30 12.53
N CYS A 45 3.96 -12.64 11.35
CA CYS A 45 4.36 -14.00 11.03
C CYS A 45 5.76 -14.30 11.59
N ARG A 46 5.93 -15.43 12.27
CA ARG A 46 7.25 -15.86 12.80
C ARG A 46 8.33 -16.05 11.74
N GLU A 47 7.92 -16.31 10.50
CA GLU A 47 8.82 -16.45 9.34
C GLU A 47 9.09 -15.11 8.63
N PHE A 48 8.61 -13.99 9.16
CA PHE A 48 8.79 -12.69 8.52
C PHE A 48 10.22 -12.15 8.71
N PRO A 49 10.87 -11.62 7.65
CA PRO A 49 10.42 -11.60 6.25
C PRO A 49 10.68 -12.94 5.54
N CYS A 50 9.66 -13.52 4.91
CA CYS A 50 9.80 -14.75 4.12
C CYS A 50 10.00 -14.45 2.63
N ASP A 51 10.45 -15.46 1.87
CA ASP A 51 10.72 -15.33 0.42
C ASP A 51 9.55 -14.75 -0.37
N LYS A 52 8.31 -15.13 -0.04
CA LYS A 52 7.11 -14.68 -0.76
C LYS A 52 6.97 -13.16 -0.68
N ILE A 53 7.06 -12.59 0.52
CA ILE A 53 6.88 -11.15 0.72
C ILE A 53 8.13 -10.35 0.31
N THR A 54 9.32 -10.93 0.46
CA THR A 54 10.58 -10.33 -0.01
C THR A 54 10.62 -10.23 -1.53
N LYS A 55 10.17 -11.28 -2.26
CA LYS A 55 10.04 -11.23 -3.72
C LYS A 55 9.03 -10.18 -4.16
N PHE A 56 7.88 -10.10 -3.49
CA PHE A 56 6.86 -9.09 -3.79
C PHE A 56 7.39 -7.66 -3.60
N ASN A 57 8.14 -7.40 -2.52
CA ASN A 57 8.76 -6.10 -2.27
C ASN A 57 9.77 -5.71 -3.37
N ASN A 58 10.44 -6.70 -3.96
CA ASN A 58 11.57 -6.50 -4.88
C ASN A 58 11.21 -6.77 -6.35
N ASP A 59 9.93 -6.79 -6.72
CA ASP A 59 9.45 -7.12 -8.07
C ASP A 59 9.64 -5.99 -9.11
N GLY A 60 10.28 -4.88 -8.72
CA GLY A 60 10.52 -3.71 -9.56
C GLY A 60 9.32 -2.78 -9.71
N VAL A 61 8.20 -3.03 -9.00
CA VAL A 61 7.06 -2.12 -8.94
C VAL A 61 7.28 -1.10 -7.82
N PRO A 62 7.33 0.22 -8.11
CA PRO A 62 7.69 1.22 -7.11
C PRO A 62 6.85 1.20 -5.82
N HIS A 63 5.52 1.02 -5.93
CA HIS A 63 4.64 1.00 -4.76
C HIS A 63 4.72 -0.30 -3.94
N HIS A 64 5.40 -1.33 -4.44
CA HIS A 64 5.68 -2.55 -3.65
C HIS A 64 6.97 -2.41 -2.82
N SER A 65 7.87 -1.50 -3.17
CA SER A 65 9.20 -1.38 -2.54
C SER A 65 9.17 -1.02 -1.05
N GLU A 66 8.07 -0.46 -0.56
CA GLU A 66 7.87 -0.10 0.85
C GLU A 66 7.21 -1.21 1.68
N VAL A 67 6.81 -2.34 1.09
CA VAL A 67 6.02 -3.38 1.78
C VAL A 67 6.72 -3.91 3.03
N LEU A 68 8.01 -4.27 2.94
CA LEU A 68 8.77 -4.78 4.08
C LEU A 68 8.93 -3.73 5.19
N LYS A 69 9.13 -2.46 4.82
CA LYS A 69 9.24 -1.35 5.77
C LYS A 69 7.89 -1.13 6.48
N ASN A 70 6.81 -1.09 5.71
CA ASN A 70 5.46 -0.91 6.24
C ASN A 70 5.07 -2.04 7.19
N LEU A 71 5.37 -3.29 6.84
CA LEU A 71 5.06 -4.45 7.70
C LEU A 71 5.88 -4.47 8.99
N ARG A 72 7.15 -4.04 8.96
CA ARG A 72 7.95 -3.86 10.19
C ARG A 72 7.37 -2.77 11.07
N GLN A 73 7.05 -1.63 10.48
CA GLN A 73 6.48 -0.51 11.22
C GLN A 73 5.11 -0.88 11.82
N LEU A 74 4.27 -1.60 11.07
CA LEU A 74 2.97 -2.09 11.53
C LEU A 74 3.10 -3.03 12.74
N GLU A 75 4.10 -3.92 12.74
CA GLU A 75 4.40 -4.79 13.89
C GLU A 75 4.92 -3.98 15.11
N GLU A 76 5.73 -2.96 14.87
CA GLU A 76 6.36 -2.17 15.94
C GLU A 76 5.39 -1.23 16.66
N ILE A 77 4.51 -0.55 15.91
CA ILE A 77 3.65 0.52 16.46
C ILE A 77 2.16 0.15 16.50
N GLY A 78 1.79 -1.02 15.97
CA GLY A 78 0.41 -1.47 15.87
C GLY A 78 -0.39 -0.82 14.72
N GLU A 79 -1.57 -1.40 14.45
CA GLU A 79 -2.42 -1.05 13.30
C GLU A 79 -2.98 0.38 13.37
N ASP A 80 -3.55 0.78 14.52
CA ASP A 80 -4.19 2.09 14.67
C ASP A 80 -3.20 3.23 14.41
N ARG A 81 -2.04 3.20 15.07
CA ARG A 81 -1.01 4.22 14.89
C ARG A 81 -0.43 4.21 13.49
N TRP A 82 -0.27 3.02 12.88
CA TRP A 82 0.20 2.93 11.51
C TRP A 82 -0.79 3.54 10.52
N LEU A 83 -2.10 3.33 10.71
CA LEU A 83 -3.15 3.91 9.88
C LEU A 83 -3.18 5.43 9.96
N GLU A 84 -3.03 6.02 11.15
CA GLU A 84 -2.89 7.47 11.33
C GLU A 84 -1.72 8.03 10.51
N LEU A 85 -0.54 7.40 10.59
CA LEU A 85 0.64 7.81 9.84
C LEU A 85 0.46 7.65 8.32
N GLN A 86 -0.26 6.63 7.86
CA GLN A 86 -0.60 6.52 6.44
C GLN A 86 -1.57 7.61 6.01
N GLU A 87 -2.57 7.94 6.83
CA GLU A 87 -3.52 9.00 6.51
C GLU A 87 -2.80 10.36 6.38
N GLU A 88 -1.87 10.67 7.27
CA GLU A 88 -1.01 11.86 7.18
C GLU A 88 -0.11 11.82 5.93
N LYS A 89 0.58 10.70 5.68
CA LYS A 89 1.48 10.53 4.52
C LYS A 89 0.75 10.73 3.19
N TRP A 90 -0.49 10.24 3.10
CA TRP A 90 -1.30 10.27 1.88
C TRP A 90 -2.32 11.41 1.85
N ARG A 91 -2.00 12.53 2.52
CA ARG A 91 -2.79 13.76 2.55
C ARG A 91 -2.07 14.91 1.86
N CYS A 92 -2.79 15.66 1.04
CA CYS A 92 -2.33 16.93 0.51
C CYS A 92 -2.52 18.05 1.55
N GLU A 93 -1.76 19.14 1.45
CA GLU A 93 -1.95 20.37 2.25
C GLU A 93 -3.37 20.96 2.19
N CYS A 94 -4.20 20.57 1.21
CA CYS A 94 -5.61 20.97 1.10
C CYS A 94 -6.61 19.91 1.63
N ASP A 95 -6.12 18.97 2.43
CA ASP A 95 -6.81 17.80 3.00
C ASP A 95 -7.33 16.76 2.01
N ALA A 96 -7.10 16.94 0.70
CA ALA A 96 -7.43 15.91 -0.27
C ALA A 96 -6.54 14.67 -0.11
N LYS A 97 -7.14 13.49 -0.26
CA LYS A 97 -6.40 12.23 -0.40
C LYS A 97 -5.53 12.28 -1.65
N ILE A 98 -4.34 11.69 -1.55
CA ILE A 98 -3.40 11.50 -2.66
C ILE A 98 -3.03 10.02 -2.78
N SER A 99 -2.31 9.65 -3.85
CA SER A 99 -1.94 8.26 -4.12
C SER A 99 -0.58 8.18 -4.80
N TRP A 100 -0.06 6.96 -4.95
CA TRP A 100 1.27 6.65 -5.45
C TRP A 100 1.66 7.26 -6.79
N TYR A 101 0.72 7.58 -7.67
CA TYR A 101 1.05 8.00 -9.04
C TYR A 101 0.62 9.40 -9.39
N VAL A 102 -0.08 10.10 -8.49
CA VAL A 102 -0.53 11.47 -8.76
C VAL A 102 0.66 12.43 -8.62
N LYS A 103 0.90 13.24 -9.65
CA LYS A 103 1.97 14.26 -9.63
C LYS A 103 1.50 15.59 -9.06
N LYS A 104 0.19 15.84 -9.13
CA LYS A 104 -0.48 17.04 -8.62
C LYS A 104 -1.74 16.58 -7.88
N CYS A 105 -2.12 17.34 -6.85
CA CYS A 105 -3.37 17.11 -6.16
C CYS A 105 -4.55 17.26 -7.13
N LEU A 106 -5.43 16.26 -7.21
CA LEU A 106 -6.62 16.30 -8.08
C LEU A 106 -7.67 17.33 -7.61
N LYS A 107 -7.56 17.85 -6.38
CA LYS A 107 -8.44 18.89 -5.83
C LYS A 107 -7.87 20.30 -6.01
N CYS A 108 -6.64 20.55 -5.57
CA CYS A 108 -6.06 21.91 -5.54
C CYS A 108 -4.95 22.17 -6.56
N GLY A 109 -4.54 21.17 -7.35
CA GLY A 109 -3.52 21.31 -8.40
C GLY A 109 -2.07 21.47 -7.92
N LYS A 110 -1.82 21.62 -6.62
CA LYS A 110 -0.46 21.72 -6.06
C LYS A 110 0.36 20.45 -6.36
N PRO A 111 1.67 20.57 -6.63
CA PRO A 111 2.54 19.42 -6.84
C PRO A 111 2.61 18.55 -5.58
N ILE A 112 2.56 17.22 -5.75
CA ILE A 112 2.74 16.27 -4.65
C ILE A 112 4.22 15.92 -4.56
N LYS A 113 4.80 16.06 -3.37
CA LYS A 113 6.15 15.58 -3.06
C LYS A 113 6.10 14.06 -2.91
N THR A 114 6.18 13.33 -4.01
CA THR A 114 6.30 11.87 -3.96
C THR A 114 7.78 11.47 -3.82
N ASN A 115 8.12 10.68 -2.80
CA ASN A 115 9.49 10.27 -2.44
C ASN A 115 9.98 8.97 -3.12
N TYR A 116 9.56 8.69 -4.36
CA TYR A 116 10.06 7.51 -5.10
C TYR A 116 10.99 7.88 -6.26
#